data_AF-A0A522GFD5-F1
#
_entry.id   AF-A0A522GFD5-F1
#
_cell.length_a   1.000
_cell.length_b   1.000
_cell.length_c   1.000
_cell.angle_alpha   90.00
_cell.angle_beta   90.00
_cell.angle_gamma   90.00
#
_symmetry.space_group_name_H-M   'P 1'
#
loop_
_entity.id
_entity.type
_entity.pdbx_description
1 polymer ?
#
loop_
_entity_poly.entity_id
_entity_poly.type
_entity_poly.pdbx_seq_one_letter_code
_entity_poly.pdbx_strand_id
1 'polypeptide(L)'
;MSRWSYAVIAAAGIAGAIGVMEAAAAAHKVGDTRLATASNFLLLNAVACIALVAVADGSVRGGAWFLIAASVLLAGTFLFCGDLSMLV
;
A
#
# COMPACT_ATOMS: atom_id res chain seq x y z
N MET A 1 -12.29 0.87 16.76
CA MET A 1 -11.54 0.33 15.60
C MET A 1 -11.62 -1.18 15.62
N SER A 2 -11.91 -1.81 14.49
CA SER A 2 -12.07 -3.27 14.39
C SER A 2 -10.71 -3.98 14.28
N ARG A 3 -10.65 -5.30 14.55
CA ARG A 3 -9.44 -6.12 14.29
C ARG A 3 -9.01 -6.06 12.82
N TRP A 4 -9.97 -5.93 11.90
CA TRP A 4 -9.72 -5.79 10.47
C TRP A 4 -9.03 -4.46 10.16
N SER A 5 -9.50 -3.35 10.76
CA SER A 5 -8.89 -2.03 10.65
C SER A 5 -7.40 -2.08 11.04
N TYR A 6 -7.08 -2.71 12.17
CA TYR A 6 -5.68 -2.87 12.60
C TYR A 6 -4.85 -3.72 11.65
N ALA A 7 -5.40 -4.81 11.11
CA ALA A 7 -4.70 -5.65 10.15
C ALA A 7 -4.36 -4.88 8.87
N VAL A 8 -5.30 -4.08 8.34
CA VAL A 8 -5.08 -3.26 7.14
C VAL A 8 -4.06 -2.15 7.43
N ILE A 9 -4.13 -1.47 8.57
CA ILE A 9 -3.15 -0.44 8.95
C ILE A 9 -1.74 -1.04 9.09
N ALA A 10 -1.61 -2.19 9.75
CA ALA A 10 -0.31 -2.87 9.90
C ALA A 10 0.27 -3.26 8.53
N ALA A 11 -0.55 -3.82 7.64
CA ALA A 11 -0.14 -4.17 6.29
C ALA A 11 0.22 -2.93 5.45
N ALA A 12 -0.51 -1.82 5.60
CA ALA A 12 -0.18 -0.55 4.94
C ALA A 12 1.16 0.03 5.46
N GLY A 13 1.44 -0.11 6.75
CA GLY A 13 2.75 0.26 7.32
C GLY A 13 3.90 -0.55 6.72
N ILE A 14 3.69 -1.87 6.53
CA ILE A 14 4.66 -2.74 5.84
C ILE A 14 4.83 -2.30 4.37
N ALA A 15 3.74 -2.00 3.66
CA ALA A 15 3.81 -1.48 2.29
C ALA A 15 4.63 -0.18 2.22
N GLY A 16 4.43 0.75 3.15
CA GLY A 16 5.21 1.98 3.25
C GLY A 16 6.71 1.71 3.47
N ALA A 17 7.06 0.79 4.37
CA ALA A 17 8.45 0.41 4.61
C ALA A 17 9.10 -0.21 3.36
N ILE A 18 8.39 -1.08 2.64
CA ILE A 18 8.86 -1.66 1.38
C ILE A 18 9.04 -0.57 0.32
N GLY A 19 8.11 0.38 0.22
CA GLY A 19 8.23 1.51 -0.69
C GLY A 19 9.49 2.35 -0.45
N VAL A 20 9.89 2.58 0.80
CA VAL A 20 11.17 3.26 1.13
C VAL A 20 12.38 2.42 0.69
N MET A 21 12.35 1.11 0.92
CA MET A 21 13.43 0.20 0.50
C MET A 21 13.58 0.19 -1.04
N GLU A 22 12.47 0.17 -1.77
CA GLU A 22 12.47 0.24 -3.23
C GLU A 22 12.92 1.61 -3.76
N ALA A 23 12.55 2.72 -3.11
CA ALA A 23 13.07 4.04 -3.46
C ALA A 23 14.60 4.08 -3.34
N ALA A 24 15.13 3.53 -2.24
CA ALA A 24 16.57 3.45 -2.02
C ALA A 24 17.25 2.57 -3.09
N ALA A 25 16.66 1.43 -3.43
CA ALA A 25 17.18 0.56 -4.49
C ALA A 25 17.14 1.26 -5.87
N ALA A 26 16.05 1.95 -6.19
CA ALA A 26 15.89 2.72 -7.43
C ALA A 26 16.96 3.81 -7.57
N ALA A 27 17.32 4.49 -6.47
CA ALA A 27 18.37 5.51 -6.48
C ALA A 27 19.76 4.97 -6.87
N HIS A 28 20.02 3.68 -6.64
CA HIS A 28 21.29 3.03 -7.00
C HIS A 28 21.27 2.37 -8.38
N LYS A 29 20.09 1.97 -8.90
CA LYS A 29 19.94 1.35 -10.23
C LYS A 29 19.68 2.43 -11.29
N VAL A 30 20.75 2.94 -11.89
CA VAL A 30 20.67 3.97 -12.95
C VAL A 30 20.02 3.41 -14.22
N GLY A 31 18.88 3.98 -14.62
CA GLY A 31 18.23 3.70 -15.91
C GLY A 31 16.98 2.81 -15.86
N ASP A 32 16.68 2.15 -14.74
CA ASP A 32 15.44 1.37 -14.57
C ASP A 32 14.42 2.14 -13.71
N THR A 33 13.28 2.49 -14.32
CA THR A 33 12.21 3.27 -13.67
C THR A 33 11.16 2.41 -12.97
N ARG A 34 11.25 1.07 -13.05
CA ARG A 34 10.27 0.15 -12.46
C ARG A 34 10.25 0.24 -10.94
N LEU A 35 11.42 0.18 -10.29
CA LEU A 35 11.52 0.29 -8.82
C LEU A 35 11.05 1.66 -8.31
N ALA A 36 11.32 2.74 -9.06
CA ALA A 36 10.81 4.07 -8.70
C ALA A 36 9.27 4.12 -8.80
N THR A 37 8.69 3.45 -9.79
CA THR A 37 7.23 3.33 -9.95
C THR A 37 6.63 2.49 -8.83
N ALA A 38 7.20 1.32 -8.55
CA ALA A 38 6.76 0.42 -7.49
C ALA A 38 6.80 1.09 -6.10
N SER A 39 7.90 1.80 -5.80
CA SER A 39 8.04 2.61 -4.59
C SER A 39 6.93 3.65 -4.43
N ASN A 40 6.69 4.44 -5.49
CA ASN A 40 5.67 5.49 -5.45
C ASN A 40 4.26 4.90 -5.27
N PHE A 41 3.96 3.78 -5.93
CA PHE A 41 2.69 3.07 -5.75
C PHE A 41 2.53 2.53 -4.33
N LEU A 42 3.55 1.90 -3.75
CA LEU A 42 3.51 1.40 -2.38
C LEU A 42 3.25 2.51 -1.35
N LEU A 43 4.01 3.61 -1.44
CA LEU A 43 3.88 4.74 -0.51
C LEU A 43 2.52 5.42 -0.61
N LEU A 44 2.05 5.73 -1.83
CA LEU A 44 0.77 6.42 -2.03
C LEU A 44 -0.41 5.54 -1.63
N ASN A 45 -0.40 4.25 -1.99
CA ASN A 45 -1.49 3.34 -1.66
C ASN A 45 -1.49 2.95 -0.17
N ALA A 46 -0.34 2.94 0.51
CA ALA A 46 -0.29 2.80 1.96
C ALA A 46 -1.05 3.95 2.66
N VAL A 47 -0.81 5.20 2.25
CA VAL A 47 -1.52 6.37 2.77
C VAL A 47 -3.01 6.30 2.44
N ALA A 48 -3.36 5.94 1.20
CA ALA A 48 -4.76 5.79 0.77
C ALA A 48 -5.48 4.71 1.60
N CYS A 49 -4.83 3.59 1.90
CA CYS A 49 -5.41 2.53 2.75
C CYS A 49 -5.66 3.01 4.17
N ILE A 50 -4.72 3.74 4.78
CA ILE A 50 -4.93 4.32 6.13
C ILE A 50 -6.11 5.30 6.11
N ALA A 51 -6.21 6.14 5.07
CA ALA A 51 -7.33 7.06 4.91
C ALA A 51 -8.68 6.34 4.77
N LEU A 52 -8.75 5.27 3.97
CA LEU A 52 -9.96 4.44 3.83
C LEU A 52 -10.35 3.78 5.15
N VAL A 53 -9.38 3.30 5.94
CA VAL A 53 -9.65 2.75 7.28
C VAL A 53 -10.16 3.82 8.23
N ALA A 54 -9.61 5.05 8.19
CA ALA A 54 -10.10 6.16 9.00
C ALA A 54 -11.55 6.54 8.64
N VAL A 55 -11.89 6.56 7.35
CA VAL A 55 -13.28 6.75 6.88
C VAL A 55 -14.18 5.61 7.32
N ALA A 56 -13.70 4.36 7.25
CA ALA A 56 -14.45 3.18 7.68
C ALA A 56 -14.84 3.24 9.16
N ASP A 57 -13.89 3.59 10.03
CA ASP A 57 -14.09 3.66 11.47
C ASP A 57 -14.94 4.89 11.88
N GLY A 58 -14.97 5.95 11.07
CA GLY A 58 -15.84 7.13 11.27
C GLY A 58 -17.25 6.99 10.69
N SER A 59 -17.54 5.94 9.91
CA SER A 59 -18.80 5.78 9.19
C SER A 59 -19.89 5.12 10.06
N VAL A 60 -21.08 5.73 10.13
CA VAL A 60 -22.23 5.19 10.89
C VAL A 60 -22.84 3.94 10.23
N ARG A 61 -22.77 3.84 8.90
CA ARG A 61 -23.17 2.66 8.11
C ARG A 61 -22.21 2.47 6.93
N GLY A 62 -21.98 1.22 6.53
CA GLY A 62 -21.20 0.91 5.33
C GLY A 62 -19.67 0.91 5.50
N GLY A 63 -19.14 1.06 6.72
CA GLY A 63 -17.69 1.02 6.99
C GLY A 63 -16.99 -0.23 6.43
N ALA A 64 -17.68 -1.36 6.38
CA ALA A 64 -17.17 -2.60 5.78
C ALA A 64 -16.77 -2.43 4.30
N TRP A 65 -17.49 -1.63 3.51
CA TRP A 65 -17.14 -1.40 2.10
C TRP A 65 -15.81 -0.67 1.94
N PHE A 66 -15.52 0.28 2.83
CA PHE A 66 -14.23 0.97 2.85
C PHE A 66 -13.08 0.05 3.27
N LEU A 67 -13.31 -0.87 4.22
CA LEU A 67 -12.31 -1.89 4.58
C LEU A 67 -12.07 -2.90 3.45
N ILE A 68 -13.12 -3.31 2.72
CA ILE A 68 -12.99 -4.14 1.52
C ILE A 68 -12.16 -3.39 0.46
N ALA A 69 -12.52 -2.14 0.17
CA ALA A 69 -11.79 -1.32 -0.80
C ALA A 69 -10.30 -1.16 -0.41
N ALA A 70 -10.01 -0.87 0.86
CA ALA A 70 -8.64 -0.78 1.35
C ALA A 70 -7.89 -2.10 1.21
N SER A 71 -8.53 -3.22 1.55
CA SER A 71 -7.91 -4.56 1.47
C SER A 71 -7.60 -4.95 0.03
N VAL A 72 -8.54 -4.72 -0.89
CA VAL A 72 -8.37 -5.02 -2.32
C VAL A 72 -7.32 -4.11 -2.96
N LEU A 73 -7.34 -2.81 -2.63
CA LEU A 73 -6.34 -1.85 -3.11
C LEU A 73 -4.93 -2.26 -2.66
N LEU A 74 -4.77 -2.62 -1.38
CA LEU A 74 -3.49 -3.03 -0.83
C LEU A 74 -2.99 -4.35 -1.45
N ALA A 75 -3.88 -5.33 -1.62
CA ALA A 75 -3.55 -6.60 -2.28
C ALA A 75 -3.12 -6.39 -3.74
N GLY A 76 -3.85 -5.56 -4.49
CA GLY A 76 -3.48 -5.20 -5.86
C GLY A 76 -2.15 -4.45 -5.93
N THR A 77 -1.90 -3.57 -4.96
CA THR A 77 -0.61 -2.84 -4.86
C THR A 77 0.54 -3.82 -4.66
N PHE A 78 0.43 -4.79 -3.75
CA PHE A 78 1.48 -5.79 -3.55
C PHE A 78 1.70 -6.68 -4.77
N LEU A 79 0.62 -7.09 -5.44
CA LEU A 79 0.74 -7.92 -6.64
C LEU A 79 1.45 -7.18 -7.78
N PHE A 80 1.06 -5.92 -8.03
CA PHE A 80 1.66 -5.09 -9.07
C PHE A 80 3.11 -4.69 -8.76
N CYS A 81 3.37 -4.20 -7.55
CA CYS A 81 4.71 -3.78 -7.17
C CYS A 81 5.66 -4.97 -7.02
N GLY A 82 5.17 -6.13 -6.55
CA GLY A 82 5.92 -7.37 -6.52
C GLY A 82 6.36 -7.82 -7.92
N ASP A 83 5.47 -7.77 -8.92
CA ASP A 83 5.82 -8.06 -10.32
C ASP A 83 6.91 -7.10 -10.83
N LEU A 84 6.73 -5.80 -10.61
CA LEU A 84 7.73 -4.79 -10.99
C LEU A 84 9.09 -5.04 -10.33
N SER A 85 9.12 -5.46 -9.06
CA SER A 85 10.36 -5.64 -8.29
C SER A 85 11.07 -6.97 -8.55
N MET A 86 10.35 -8.03 -8.95
CA MET A 86 10.96 -9.31 -9.34
C MET A 86 11.62 -9.27 -10.73
N LEU A 87 11.27 -8.28 -11.55
CA LEU A 87 11.76 -8.09 -12.92
C LEU A 87 13.05 -7.24 -13.00
N VAL A 88 13.71 -6.95 -11.86
CA VAL A 88 14.90 -6.05 -11.74
C VAL A 88 16.05 -6.70 -10.98
#